data_AF-A0A7W1EJQ8-F1
#
_entry.id   AF-A0A7W1EJQ8-F1
#
_cell.length_a   1.000
_cell.length_b   1.000
_cell.length_c   1.000
_cell.angle_alpha   90.00
_cell.angle_beta   90.00
_cell.angle_gamma   90.00
#
_symmetry.space_group_name_H-M   'P 1'
#
loop_
_entity.id
_entity.type
_entity.pdbx_description
1 polymer ?
#
loop_
_entity_poly.entity_id
_entity_poly.type
_entity_poly.pdbx_seq_one_letter_code
_entity_poly.pdbx_strand_id
1 'polypeptide(L)'
;MRPLITTLFVLLFLLVKSHDVFIAYHVNKSVTVDITPEQVDSVLKSGREFLNKGDLQNAVYCASTASATAKLAKDKGKLKNSFELFKSIALEKKDYKSARTYLLWAMEYRDSLQTEENTRKKVKSEMQYAFDQKEETEKLQQAKVNLQQLAQSRQQNIVLVAIITGLILVILFSISLFKRFRLITRQKDIIESQKTEVEAQRKIADERRVLAEKQSEIIHEKQKEILDSIRYANRIQQALMPSDKNIEKLLCALKQRDAIGP
;
A
#
# COMPACT_ATOMS: atom_id res chain seq x y z
N MET A 1 46.01 100.34 -42.38
CA MET A 1 46.57 99.08 -41.84
C MET A 1 46.01 98.65 -40.47
N ARG A 2 45.40 99.52 -39.65
CA ARG A 2 44.88 99.14 -38.31
C ARG A 2 43.62 98.21 -38.25
N PRO A 3 42.66 98.20 -39.19
CA PRO A 3 41.44 97.39 -39.03
C PRO A 3 41.60 95.89 -39.38
N LEU A 4 42.69 95.50 -40.05
CA LEU A 4 42.98 94.11 -40.40
C LEU A 4 43.59 93.31 -39.24
N ILE A 5 44.28 93.99 -38.31
CA ILE A 5 44.94 93.34 -37.17
C ILE A 5 43.92 93.06 -36.06
N THR A 6 42.96 93.95 -35.85
CA THR A 6 41.90 93.77 -34.84
C THR A 6 40.92 92.67 -35.22
N THR A 7 40.57 92.53 -36.50
CA THR A 7 39.72 91.43 -36.97
C THR A 7 40.42 90.08 -36.86
N LEU A 8 41.72 90.00 -37.16
CA LEU A 8 42.50 88.77 -37.00
C LEU A 8 42.62 88.34 -35.53
N PHE A 9 42.78 89.30 -34.61
CA PHE A 9 42.89 89.02 -33.18
C PHE A 9 41.55 88.56 -32.58
N VAL A 10 40.43 89.14 -33.01
CA VAL A 10 39.08 88.70 -32.61
C VAL A 10 38.79 87.31 -33.16
N LEU A 11 39.22 87.00 -34.39
CA LEU A 11 39.04 85.68 -34.99
C LEU A 11 39.91 84.62 -34.29
N LEU A 12 41.14 84.96 -33.92
CA LEU A 12 42.03 84.11 -33.13
C LEU A 12 41.46 83.87 -31.72
N PHE A 13 40.93 84.90 -31.08
CA PHE A 13 40.31 84.79 -29.74
C PHE A 13 39.03 83.95 -29.76
N LEU A 14 38.21 84.07 -30.82
CA LEU A 14 37.04 83.21 -31.04
C LEU A 14 37.43 81.76 -31.35
N LEU A 15 38.55 81.53 -32.05
CA LEU A 15 39.10 80.19 -32.30
C LEU A 15 39.64 79.53 -31.02
N VAL A 16 40.31 80.29 -30.15
CA VAL A 16 40.78 79.76 -28.85
C VAL A 16 39.60 79.43 -27.94
N LYS A 17 38.59 80.30 -27.88
CA LYS A 17 37.41 80.09 -27.03
C LYS A 17 36.51 78.94 -27.52
N SER A 18 36.41 78.73 -28.83
CA SER A 18 35.71 77.58 -29.40
C SER A 18 36.46 76.27 -29.17
N HIS A 19 37.81 76.30 -29.16
CA HIS A 19 38.64 75.14 -28.85
C HIS A 19 38.51 74.70 -27.38
N ASP A 20 38.45 75.63 -26.42
CA ASP A 20 38.24 75.29 -25.00
C ASP A 20 36.83 74.72 -24.74
N VAL A 21 35.81 75.27 -25.42
CA VAL A 21 34.43 74.74 -25.37
C VAL A 21 34.35 73.37 -26.07
N PHE A 22 35.13 73.16 -27.13
CA PHE A 22 35.23 71.88 -27.84
C PHE A 22 35.90 70.80 -26.99
N ILE A 23 36.96 71.12 -26.23
CA ILE A 23 37.55 70.20 -25.26
C ILE A 23 36.57 69.91 -24.12
N ALA A 24 35.85 70.90 -23.58
CA ALA A 24 34.84 70.68 -22.55
C ALA A 24 33.67 69.81 -23.06
N TYR A 25 33.23 70.00 -24.31
CA TYR A 25 32.18 69.21 -24.95
C TYR A 25 32.66 67.79 -25.26
N HIS A 26 33.91 67.60 -25.69
CA HIS A 26 34.48 66.27 -25.92
C HIS A 26 34.78 65.53 -24.63
N VAL A 27 35.26 66.17 -23.57
CA VAL A 27 35.44 65.51 -22.26
C VAL A 27 34.10 65.05 -21.67
N ASN A 28 33.03 65.82 -21.87
CA ASN A 28 31.69 65.47 -21.40
C ASN A 28 30.95 64.45 -22.30
N LYS A 29 31.38 64.31 -23.57
CA LYS A 29 30.81 63.36 -24.56
C LYS A 29 31.65 62.11 -24.80
N SER A 30 32.93 62.07 -24.38
CA SER A 30 33.87 60.94 -24.58
C SER A 30 33.89 59.92 -23.44
N VAL A 31 33.11 60.11 -22.38
CA VAL A 31 32.70 58.98 -21.53
C VAL A 31 31.47 58.33 -22.17
N THR A 32 31.57 57.96 -23.44
CA THR A 32 30.72 56.92 -24.00
C THR A 32 31.09 55.65 -23.26
N VAL A 33 30.18 55.20 -22.39
CA VAL A 33 30.36 53.95 -21.64
C VAL A 33 30.15 52.80 -22.62
N ASP A 34 31.17 52.52 -23.45
CA ASP A 34 31.24 51.35 -24.34
C ASP A 34 31.63 50.07 -23.58
N ILE A 35 31.67 50.16 -22.25
CA ILE A 35 32.20 49.14 -21.34
C ILE A 35 31.03 48.46 -20.65
N THR A 36 30.93 47.14 -20.76
CA THR A 36 29.88 46.40 -20.04
C THR A 36 30.20 46.34 -18.53
N PRO A 37 29.19 46.18 -17.66
CA PRO A 37 29.42 46.02 -16.22
C PRO A 37 30.42 44.91 -15.88
N GLU A 38 30.52 43.87 -16.72
CA GLU A 38 31.45 42.74 -16.59
C GLU A 38 32.91 43.15 -16.88
N GLN A 39 33.14 44.12 -17.76
CA GLN A 39 34.47 44.60 -18.14
C GLN A 39 35.08 45.58 -17.13
N VAL A 40 34.29 46.08 -16.16
CA VAL A 40 34.73 47.07 -15.17
C VAL A 40 35.96 46.59 -14.40
N ASP A 41 36.03 45.31 -14.01
CA ASP A 41 37.18 44.78 -13.28
C ASP A 41 38.44 44.76 -14.14
N SER A 42 38.29 44.47 -15.43
CA SER A 42 39.39 44.56 -16.41
C SER A 42 39.87 46.00 -16.56
N VAL A 43 38.96 46.98 -16.64
CA VAL A 43 39.30 48.40 -16.76
C VAL A 43 39.97 48.93 -15.50
N LEU A 44 39.52 48.50 -14.31
CA LEU A 44 40.19 48.81 -13.04
C LEU A 44 41.58 48.20 -12.93
N LYS A 45 41.81 47.04 -13.57
CA LYS A 45 43.14 46.44 -13.66
C LYS A 45 44.04 47.24 -14.60
N SER A 46 43.56 47.59 -15.80
CA SER A 46 44.29 48.47 -16.74
C SER A 46 44.61 49.83 -16.12
N GLY A 47 43.68 50.43 -15.38
CA GLY A 47 43.90 51.68 -14.67
C GLY A 47 45.00 51.60 -13.61
N ARG A 48 45.11 50.47 -12.90
CA ARG A 48 46.23 50.20 -11.99
C ARG A 48 47.56 50.02 -12.72
N GLU A 49 47.55 49.36 -13.88
CA GLU A 49 48.75 49.21 -14.70
C GLU A 49 49.25 50.55 -15.25
N PHE A 50 48.36 51.43 -15.71
CA PHE A 50 48.73 52.78 -16.15
C PHE A 50 49.28 53.63 -15.00
N LEU A 51 48.69 53.50 -13.80
CA LEU A 51 49.20 54.16 -12.60
C LEU A 51 50.64 53.72 -12.29
N ASN A 52 50.92 52.42 -12.33
CA ASN A 52 52.26 51.88 -12.10
C ASN A 52 53.29 52.35 -13.15
N LYS A 53 52.84 52.64 -14.37
CA LYS A 53 53.68 53.20 -15.45
C LYS A 53 53.88 54.73 -15.33
N GLY A 54 53.24 55.38 -14.36
CA GLY A 54 53.25 56.83 -14.18
C GLY A 54 52.32 57.60 -15.12
N ASP A 55 51.51 56.90 -15.92
CA ASP A 55 50.54 57.53 -16.82
C ASP A 55 49.25 57.88 -16.06
N LEU A 56 49.29 59.04 -15.41
CA LEU A 56 48.21 59.52 -14.58
C LEU A 56 46.96 59.93 -15.37
N GLN A 57 47.08 60.25 -16.67
CA GLN A 57 45.92 60.66 -17.47
C GLN A 57 45.07 59.44 -17.82
N ASN A 58 45.70 58.39 -18.35
CA ASN A 58 45.00 57.15 -18.68
C ASN A 58 44.49 56.44 -17.43
N ALA A 59 45.22 56.49 -16.31
CA ALA A 59 44.72 55.97 -15.03
C ALA A 59 43.43 56.66 -14.55
N VAL A 60 43.35 57.99 -14.66
CA VAL A 60 42.13 58.75 -14.31
C VAL A 60 40.97 58.38 -15.23
N TYR A 61 41.23 58.24 -16.53
CA TYR A 61 40.22 57.84 -17.50
C TYR A 61 39.65 56.44 -17.21
N CYS A 62 40.51 55.47 -16.89
CA CYS A 62 40.07 54.13 -16.49
C CYS A 62 39.27 54.16 -15.16
N ALA A 63 39.68 54.98 -14.19
CA ALA A 63 38.96 55.10 -12.92
C ALA A 63 37.58 55.76 -13.08
N SER A 64 37.46 56.80 -13.92
CA SER A 64 36.19 57.50 -14.17
C SER A 64 35.21 56.64 -14.94
N THR A 65 35.67 55.97 -16.00
CA THR A 65 34.86 55.02 -16.77
C THR A 65 34.38 53.86 -15.90
N ALA A 66 35.25 53.25 -15.10
CA ALA A 66 34.87 52.19 -14.16
C ALA A 66 33.82 52.66 -13.14
N SER A 67 33.99 53.85 -12.56
CA SER A 67 33.04 54.39 -11.59
C SER A 67 31.67 54.71 -12.19
N ALA A 68 31.62 55.27 -13.41
CA ALA A 68 30.38 55.57 -14.11
C ALA A 68 29.60 54.30 -14.43
N THR A 69 30.30 53.29 -14.97
CA THR A 69 29.71 51.99 -15.30
C THR A 69 29.23 51.24 -14.05
N ALA A 70 30.02 51.24 -12.97
CA ALA A 70 29.64 50.64 -11.70
C ALA A 70 28.43 51.35 -11.06
N LYS A 71 28.33 52.67 -11.20
CA LYS A 71 27.18 53.45 -10.74
C LYS A 71 25.91 53.12 -11.53
N LEU A 72 26.01 52.98 -12.84
CA LEU A 72 24.91 52.54 -13.70
C LEU A 72 24.44 51.12 -13.35
N ALA A 73 25.39 50.22 -13.09
CA ALA A 73 25.14 48.85 -12.67
C ALA A 73 24.66 48.72 -11.20
N LYS A 74 24.68 49.81 -10.42
CA LYS A 74 24.43 49.83 -8.97
C LYS A 74 25.31 48.84 -8.18
N ASP A 75 26.49 48.52 -8.70
CA ASP A 75 27.43 47.58 -8.09
C ASP A 75 28.32 48.31 -7.07
N LYS A 76 27.95 48.20 -5.79
CA LYS A 76 28.69 48.81 -4.67
C LYS A 76 30.12 48.27 -4.56
N GLY A 77 30.37 47.02 -4.93
CA GLY A 77 31.70 46.40 -4.89
C GLY A 77 32.65 47.03 -5.90
N LYS A 78 32.16 47.21 -7.13
CA LYS A 78 32.92 47.87 -8.21
C LYS A 78 33.08 49.37 -7.97
N LEU A 79 32.09 50.03 -7.35
CA LEU A 79 32.22 51.42 -6.90
C LEU A 79 33.31 51.57 -5.84
N LYS A 80 33.30 50.72 -4.81
CA LYS A 80 34.36 50.67 -3.78
C LYS A 80 35.75 50.55 -4.42
N ASN A 81 35.93 49.60 -5.34
CA ASN A 81 37.22 49.38 -6.02
C ASN A 81 37.63 50.56 -6.92
N SER A 82 36.66 51.23 -7.54
CA SER A 82 36.91 52.44 -8.34
C SER A 82 37.41 53.61 -7.47
N PHE A 83 36.81 53.81 -6.28
CA PHE A 83 37.27 54.84 -5.35
C PHE A 83 38.63 54.51 -4.73
N GLU A 84 38.96 53.23 -4.52
CA GLU A 84 40.31 52.82 -4.13
C GLU A 84 41.37 53.17 -5.18
N LEU A 85 41.04 53.02 -6.47
CA LEU A 85 41.91 53.43 -7.57
C LEU A 85 42.07 54.95 -7.63
N PHE A 86 40.98 55.72 -7.49
CA PHE A 86 41.05 57.18 -7.42
C PHE A 86 41.90 57.67 -6.25
N LYS A 87 41.79 57.03 -5.09
CA LYS A 87 42.67 57.30 -3.94
C LYS A 87 44.13 57.09 -4.30
N SER A 88 44.50 55.97 -4.93
CA SER A 88 45.89 55.72 -5.32
C SER A 88 46.42 56.75 -6.34
N ILE A 89 45.59 57.16 -7.31
CA ILE A 89 45.96 58.20 -8.27
C ILE A 89 46.17 59.56 -7.59
N ALA A 90 45.30 59.93 -6.65
CA ALA A 90 45.40 61.19 -5.91
C ALA A 90 46.64 61.24 -5.01
N LEU A 91 47.04 60.09 -4.42
CA LEU A 91 48.28 59.97 -3.65
C LEU A 91 49.52 60.19 -4.50
N GLU A 92 49.58 59.61 -5.71
CA GLU A 92 50.69 59.86 -6.65
C GLU A 92 50.79 61.33 -7.07
N LYS A 93 49.64 62.01 -7.22
CA LYS A 93 49.58 63.45 -7.49
C LYS A 93 49.91 64.33 -6.28
N LYS A 94 50.17 63.74 -5.11
CA LYS A 94 50.35 64.42 -3.81
C LYS A 94 49.15 65.28 -3.40
N ASP A 95 47.96 65.00 -3.94
CA ASP A 95 46.70 65.62 -3.52
C ASP A 95 46.07 64.81 -2.38
N TYR A 96 46.57 65.06 -1.18
CA TYR A 96 46.10 64.38 0.04
C TYR A 96 44.64 64.67 0.37
N LYS A 97 44.12 65.84 -0.04
CA LYS A 97 42.73 66.23 0.24
C LYS A 97 41.78 65.35 -0.56
N SER A 98 42.02 65.22 -1.87
CA SER A 98 41.22 64.34 -2.72
C SER A 98 41.40 62.87 -2.34
N ALA A 99 42.62 62.43 -2.02
CA ALA A 99 42.87 61.07 -1.56
C ALA A 99 42.06 60.69 -0.31
N ARG A 100 41.97 61.60 0.68
CA ARG A 100 41.14 61.40 1.88
C ARG A 100 39.66 61.26 1.53
N THR A 101 39.14 62.08 0.62
CA THR A 101 37.75 62.00 0.17
C THR A 101 37.43 60.66 -0.49
N TYR A 102 38.27 60.22 -1.41
CA TYR A 102 38.09 58.93 -2.08
C TYR A 102 38.19 57.74 -1.12
N LEU A 103 39.05 57.83 -0.10
CA LEU A 103 39.14 56.83 0.96
C LEU A 103 37.83 56.73 1.76
N LEU A 104 37.24 57.87 2.13
CA LEU A 104 35.98 57.89 2.87
C LEU A 104 34.83 57.27 2.07
N TRP A 105 34.73 57.57 0.78
CA TRP A 105 33.75 56.92 -0.10
C TRP A 105 33.98 55.41 -0.19
N ALA A 106 35.23 54.96 -0.36
CA ALA A 106 35.54 53.53 -0.38
C ALA A 106 35.16 52.83 0.94
N MET A 107 35.34 53.49 2.09
CA MET A 107 34.91 52.99 3.40
C MET A 107 33.39 52.89 3.50
N GLU A 108 32.65 53.92 3.07
CA GLU A 108 31.19 53.94 3.07
C GLU A 108 30.60 52.78 2.25
N TYR A 109 31.12 52.57 1.04
CA TYR A 109 30.67 51.44 0.20
C TYR A 109 31.05 50.08 0.79
N ARG A 110 32.21 49.96 1.45
CA ARG A 110 32.62 48.73 2.14
C ARG A 110 31.68 48.40 3.29
N ASP A 111 31.37 49.37 4.13
CA ASP A 111 30.53 49.17 5.32
C ASP A 111 29.08 48.82 4.89
N SER A 112 28.58 49.43 3.80
CA SER A 112 27.30 49.05 3.19
C SER A 112 27.30 47.61 2.66
N LEU A 113 28.36 47.18 1.97
CA LEU A 113 28.49 45.80 1.46
C LEU A 113 28.50 44.77 2.59
N GLN A 114 29.25 45.02 3.65
CA GLN A 114 29.31 44.12 4.81
C GLN A 114 27.95 44.02 5.50
N THR A 115 27.21 45.12 5.60
CA THR A 115 25.85 45.13 6.16
C THR A 115 24.91 44.26 5.34
N GLU A 116 24.96 44.36 4.01
CA GLU A 116 24.16 43.56 3.09
C GLU A 116 24.53 42.07 3.14
N GLU A 117 25.83 41.75 3.17
CA GLU A 117 26.33 40.38 3.29
C GLU A 117 25.93 39.74 4.63
N ASN A 118 26.08 40.47 5.73
CA ASN A 118 25.68 39.99 7.07
C ASN A 118 24.17 39.79 7.15
N THR A 119 23.37 40.70 6.58
CA THR A 119 21.91 40.55 6.49
C THR A 119 21.55 39.30 5.69
N ARG A 120 22.20 39.08 4.54
CA ARG A 120 21.98 37.90 3.71
C ARG A 120 22.37 36.61 4.43
N LYS A 121 23.50 36.58 5.13
CA LYS A 121 23.93 35.43 5.95
C LYS A 121 22.94 35.14 7.06
N LYS A 122 22.45 36.17 7.76
CA LYS A 122 21.43 36.04 8.80
C LYS A 122 20.14 35.44 8.23
N VAL A 123 19.60 36.02 7.15
CA VAL A 123 18.40 35.49 6.48
C VAL A 123 18.59 34.04 6.05
N LYS A 124 19.73 33.70 5.45
CA LYS A 124 20.03 32.32 5.04
C LYS A 124 20.04 31.36 6.25
N SER A 125 20.63 31.78 7.36
CA SER A 125 20.67 30.98 8.59
C SER A 125 19.27 30.79 9.20
N GLU A 126 18.44 31.84 9.21
CA GLU A 126 17.06 31.78 9.69
C GLU A 126 16.19 30.87 8.81
N MET A 127 16.36 30.96 7.49
CA MET A 127 15.70 30.08 6.53
C MET A 127 16.10 28.62 6.71
N GLN A 128 17.40 28.35 6.90
CA GLN A 128 17.89 26.98 7.14
C GLN A 128 17.29 26.42 8.44
N TYR A 129 17.32 27.20 9.52
CA TYR A 129 16.73 26.78 10.78
C TYR A 129 15.22 26.48 10.67
N ALA A 130 14.47 27.34 9.97
CA ALA A 130 13.05 27.11 9.72
C ALA A 130 12.79 25.89 8.82
N PHE A 131 13.69 25.60 7.87
CA PHE A 131 13.64 24.41 7.04
C PHE A 131 13.92 23.16 7.87
N ASP A 132 14.96 23.15 8.69
CA ASP A 132 15.34 22.02 9.53
C ASP A 132 14.21 21.67 10.52
N GLN A 133 13.56 22.68 11.12
CA GLN A 133 12.38 22.47 11.96
C GLN A 133 11.21 21.83 11.20
N LYS A 134 10.93 22.31 9.98
CA LYS A 134 9.89 21.72 9.14
C LYS A 134 10.22 20.28 8.78
N GLU A 135 11.46 20.00 8.37
CA GLU A 135 11.90 18.66 8.02
C GLU A 135 11.80 17.69 9.21
N GLU A 136 12.16 18.14 10.42
CA GLU A 136 11.99 17.34 11.63
C GLU A 136 10.53 17.03 11.93
N THR A 137 9.64 18.04 11.84
CA THR A 137 8.21 17.81 12.06
C THR A 137 7.58 16.91 11.00
N GLU A 138 7.99 17.03 9.73
CA GLU A 138 7.56 16.15 8.65
C GLU A 138 8.06 14.72 8.86
N LYS A 139 9.32 14.53 9.27
CA LYS A 139 9.86 13.21 9.63
C LYS A 139 9.08 12.57 10.77
N LEU A 140 8.74 13.33 11.80
CA LEU A 140 7.93 12.85 12.93
C LEU A 140 6.50 12.50 12.48
N GLN A 141 5.87 13.31 11.62
CA GLN A 141 4.55 13.01 11.07
C GLN A 141 4.58 11.76 10.19
N GLN A 142 5.58 11.62 9.32
CA GLN A 142 5.75 10.46 8.47
C GLN A 142 5.97 9.19 9.30
N ALA A 143 6.78 9.26 10.36
CA ALA A 143 6.96 8.14 11.28
C ALA A 143 5.64 7.73 11.94
N LYS A 144 4.81 8.69 12.38
CA LYS A 144 3.47 8.40 12.94
C LYS A 144 2.55 7.74 11.92
N VAL A 145 2.50 8.25 10.69
CA VAL A 145 1.69 7.68 9.60
C VAL A 145 2.15 6.26 9.26
N ASN A 146 3.45 6.03 9.13
CA ASN A 146 4.01 4.70 8.84
C ASN A 146 3.68 3.70 9.96
N LEU A 147 3.79 4.11 11.23
CA LEU A 147 3.41 3.27 12.37
C LEU A 147 1.91 2.95 12.38
N GLN A 148 1.06 3.94 12.06
CA GLN A 148 -0.38 3.75 11.99
C GLN A 148 -0.77 2.82 10.83
N GLN A 149 -0.15 2.98 9.65
CA GLN A 149 -0.36 2.09 8.51
C GLN A 149 0.09 0.65 8.82
N LEU A 150 1.23 0.48 9.49
CA LEU A 150 1.71 -0.83 9.91
C LEU A 150 0.73 -1.49 10.90
N ALA A 151 0.21 -0.72 11.86
CA ALA A 151 -0.79 -1.21 12.82
C ALA A 151 -2.10 -1.61 12.12
N GLN A 152 -2.59 -0.79 11.17
CA GLN A 152 -3.78 -1.09 10.38
C GLN A 152 -3.58 -2.33 9.49
N SER A 153 -2.44 -2.44 8.82
CA SER A 153 -2.11 -3.62 8.00
C SER A 153 -2.05 -4.90 8.83
N ARG A 154 -1.47 -4.85 10.05
CA ARG A 154 -1.51 -5.98 10.99
C ARG A 154 -2.94 -6.36 11.36
N GLN A 155 -3.80 -5.39 11.67
CA GLN A 155 -5.21 -5.64 11.97
C GLN A 155 -5.95 -6.25 10.76
N GLN A 156 -5.74 -5.71 9.56
CA GLN A 156 -6.33 -6.25 8.33
C GLN A 156 -5.89 -7.69 8.07
N ASN A 157 -4.61 -8.02 8.26
CA ASN A 157 -4.10 -9.37 8.10
C ASN A 157 -4.73 -10.34 9.12
N ILE A 158 -4.89 -9.92 10.38
CA ILE A 158 -5.57 -10.74 11.41
C ILE A 158 -7.03 -11.00 10.99
N VAL A 159 -7.76 -9.96 10.56
CA VAL A 159 -9.15 -10.09 10.09
C VAL A 159 -9.24 -11.01 8.87
N LEU A 160 -8.33 -10.87 7.90
CA LEU A 160 -8.30 -11.70 6.70
C LEU A 160 -8.02 -13.17 7.03
N VAL A 161 -7.05 -13.46 7.92
CA VAL A 161 -6.77 -14.81 8.40
C VAL A 161 -7.98 -15.40 9.14
N ALA A 162 -8.66 -14.61 9.96
CA ALA A 162 -9.88 -15.03 10.65
C ALA A 162 -11.03 -15.38 9.68
N ILE A 163 -11.22 -14.59 8.61
CA ILE A 163 -12.21 -14.88 7.57
C ILE A 163 -11.87 -16.17 6.82
N ILE A 164 -10.60 -16.35 6.41
CA ILE A 164 -10.16 -17.55 5.68
C ILE A 164 -10.34 -18.81 6.52
N THR A 165 -9.89 -18.78 7.78
CA THR A 165 -10.05 -19.92 8.70
C THR A 165 -11.52 -20.21 8.99
N GLY A 166 -12.36 -19.19 9.19
CA GLY A 166 -13.80 -19.36 9.32
C GLY A 166 -14.45 -19.99 8.09
N LEU A 167 -14.07 -19.56 6.89
CA LEU A 167 -14.59 -20.11 5.63
C LEU A 167 -14.18 -21.58 5.43
N ILE A 168 -12.93 -21.93 5.77
CA ILE A 168 -12.46 -23.33 5.75
C ILE A 168 -13.29 -24.19 6.70
N LEU A 169 -13.58 -23.71 7.93
CA LEU A 169 -14.41 -24.43 8.89
C LEU A 169 -15.83 -24.66 8.37
N VAL A 170 -16.45 -23.65 7.74
CA VAL A 170 -17.79 -23.77 7.14
C VAL A 170 -17.79 -24.78 5.98
N ILE A 171 -16.75 -24.81 5.15
CA ILE A 171 -16.61 -25.80 4.07
C ILE A 171 -16.46 -27.21 4.65
N LEU A 172 -15.57 -27.40 5.63
CA LEU A 172 -15.37 -28.70 6.29
C LEU A 172 -16.66 -29.20 6.93
N PHE A 173 -17.39 -28.31 7.60
CA PHE A 173 -18.68 -28.64 8.20
C PHE A 173 -19.72 -29.00 7.15
N SER A 174 -19.82 -28.24 6.05
CA SER A 174 -20.72 -28.52 4.93
C SER A 174 -20.44 -29.88 4.30
N ILE A 175 -19.16 -30.23 4.08
CA ILE A 175 -18.76 -31.55 3.57
C ILE A 175 -19.19 -32.66 4.54
N SER A 176 -19.00 -32.46 5.86
CA SER A 176 -19.42 -33.43 6.89
C SER A 176 -20.94 -33.65 6.88
N LEU A 177 -21.72 -32.56 6.83
CA LEU A 177 -23.18 -32.63 6.73
C LEU A 177 -23.62 -33.34 5.46
N PHE A 178 -23.02 -33.02 4.31
CA PHE A 178 -23.38 -33.64 3.05
C PHE A 178 -23.11 -35.15 3.04
N LYS A 179 -21.99 -35.59 3.61
CA LYS A 179 -21.68 -37.02 3.80
C LYS A 179 -22.72 -37.71 4.66
N ARG A 180 -23.11 -37.10 5.78
CA ARG A 180 -24.15 -37.64 6.67
C ARG A 180 -25.50 -37.74 5.98
N PHE A 181 -25.90 -36.69 5.26
CA PHE A 181 -27.16 -36.65 4.53
C PHE A 181 -27.24 -37.81 3.52
N ARG A 182 -26.19 -37.99 2.69
CA ARG A 182 -26.16 -39.08 1.70
C ARG A 182 -26.22 -40.47 2.33
N LEU A 183 -25.60 -40.66 3.49
CA LEU A 183 -25.64 -41.91 4.24
C LEU A 183 -27.05 -42.17 4.79
N ILE A 184 -27.69 -41.16 5.38
CA ILE A 184 -29.07 -41.28 5.91
C ILE A 184 -30.05 -41.63 4.80
N THR A 185 -29.95 -41.00 3.62
CA THR A 185 -30.84 -41.31 2.49
C THR A 185 -30.67 -42.77 2.05
N ARG A 186 -29.43 -43.24 1.88
CA ARG A 186 -29.17 -44.64 1.51
C ARG A 186 -29.66 -45.64 2.56
N GLN A 187 -29.49 -45.31 3.84
CA GLN A 187 -29.99 -46.15 4.93
C GLN A 187 -31.51 -46.23 4.93
N LYS A 188 -32.21 -45.11 4.66
CA LYS A 188 -33.66 -45.09 4.54
C LYS A 188 -34.16 -45.99 3.42
N ASP A 189 -33.55 -45.94 2.24
CA ASP A 189 -33.95 -46.78 1.09
C ASP A 189 -33.77 -48.28 1.41
N ILE A 190 -32.67 -48.65 2.06
CA ILE A 190 -32.42 -50.03 2.51
C ILE A 190 -33.45 -50.45 3.56
N ILE A 191 -33.75 -49.60 4.54
CA ILE A 191 -34.73 -49.90 5.58
C ILE A 191 -36.13 -50.06 4.98
N GLU A 192 -36.49 -49.23 4.01
CA GLU A 192 -37.78 -49.29 3.33
C GLU A 192 -37.93 -50.59 2.52
N SER A 193 -36.91 -50.96 1.74
CA SER A 193 -36.90 -52.24 1.01
C SER A 193 -36.98 -53.44 1.96
N GLN A 194 -36.20 -53.47 3.03
CA GLN A 194 -36.28 -54.56 4.03
C GLN A 194 -37.65 -54.62 4.71
N LYS A 195 -38.26 -53.47 5.03
CA LYS A 195 -39.58 -53.41 5.65
C LYS A 195 -40.65 -54.00 4.72
N THR A 196 -40.61 -53.67 3.43
CA THR A 196 -41.55 -54.24 2.44
C THR A 196 -41.39 -55.75 2.30
N GLU A 197 -40.16 -56.26 2.32
CA GLU A 197 -39.92 -57.72 2.31
C GLU A 197 -40.44 -58.40 3.57
N VAL A 198 -40.17 -57.83 4.75
CA VAL A 198 -40.67 -58.35 6.03
C VAL A 198 -42.21 -58.33 6.08
N GLU A 199 -42.84 -57.29 5.55
CA GLU A 199 -44.30 -57.21 5.44
C GLU A 199 -44.86 -58.29 4.49
N ALA A 200 -44.20 -58.56 3.36
CA ALA A 200 -44.58 -59.64 2.45
C ALA A 200 -44.42 -61.03 3.10
N GLN A 201 -43.30 -61.27 3.79
CA GLN A 201 -43.06 -62.53 4.52
C GLN A 201 -44.09 -62.73 5.64
N ARG A 202 -44.47 -61.67 6.36
CA ARG A 202 -45.53 -61.72 7.38
C ARG A 202 -46.88 -62.13 6.80
N LYS A 203 -47.29 -61.56 5.67
CA LYS A 203 -48.54 -61.95 4.99
C LYS A 203 -48.54 -63.44 4.62
N ILE A 204 -47.44 -63.94 4.06
CA ILE A 204 -47.29 -65.36 3.73
C ILE A 204 -47.36 -66.22 4.99
N ALA A 205 -46.73 -65.81 6.08
CA ALA A 205 -46.77 -66.52 7.36
C ALA A 205 -48.20 -66.58 7.94
N ASP A 206 -48.96 -65.47 7.86
CA ASP A 206 -50.35 -65.40 8.29
C ASP A 206 -51.25 -66.32 7.45
N GLU A 207 -51.09 -66.31 6.12
CA GLU A 207 -51.80 -67.22 5.21
C GLU A 207 -51.50 -68.69 5.51
N ARG A 208 -50.22 -69.02 5.75
CA ARG A 208 -49.80 -70.37 6.16
C ARG A 208 -50.41 -70.78 7.50
N ARG A 209 -50.51 -69.85 8.46
CA ARG A 209 -51.11 -70.12 9.77
C ARG A 209 -52.59 -70.49 9.62
N VAL A 210 -53.35 -69.71 8.85
CA VAL A 210 -54.77 -69.99 8.57
C VAL A 210 -54.95 -71.33 7.86
N LEU A 211 -54.07 -71.67 6.89
CA LEU A 211 -54.11 -72.97 6.22
C LEU A 211 -53.84 -74.12 7.20
N ALA A 212 -52.84 -73.97 8.07
CA ALA A 212 -52.49 -74.98 9.07
C ALA A 212 -53.62 -75.19 10.09
N GLU A 213 -54.29 -74.12 10.52
CA GLU A 213 -55.49 -74.19 11.37
C GLU A 213 -56.59 -75.03 10.69
N LYS A 214 -56.91 -74.75 9.41
CA LYS A 214 -57.88 -75.55 8.63
C LYS A 214 -57.47 -77.02 8.46
N GLN A 215 -56.19 -77.29 8.20
CA GLN A 215 -55.70 -78.66 8.09
C GLN A 215 -55.83 -79.41 9.42
N SER A 216 -55.53 -78.75 10.54
CA SER A 216 -55.68 -79.32 11.86
C SER A 216 -57.14 -79.67 12.17
N GLU A 217 -58.10 -78.82 11.78
CA GLU A 217 -59.53 -79.10 11.94
C GLU A 217 -59.95 -80.36 11.15
N ILE A 218 -59.55 -80.47 9.88
CA ILE A 218 -59.84 -81.63 9.04
C ILE A 218 -59.24 -82.91 9.63
N ILE A 219 -57.98 -82.86 10.08
CA ILE A 219 -57.33 -84.00 10.71
C ILE A 219 -58.08 -84.42 11.97
N HIS A 220 -58.52 -83.46 12.80
CA HIS A 220 -59.28 -83.75 14.01
C HIS A 220 -60.64 -84.38 13.69
N GLU A 221 -61.34 -83.91 12.66
CA GLU A 221 -62.59 -84.52 12.18
C GLU A 221 -62.35 -85.94 11.67
N LYS A 222 -61.33 -86.16 10.83
CA LYS A 222 -60.96 -87.49 10.32
C LYS A 222 -60.55 -88.44 11.43
N GLN A 223 -59.80 -87.97 12.42
CA GLN A 223 -59.42 -88.76 13.58
C GLN A 223 -60.65 -89.18 14.38
N LYS A 224 -61.63 -88.30 14.55
CA LYS A 224 -62.90 -88.63 15.20
C LYS A 224 -63.68 -89.70 14.41
N GLU A 225 -63.82 -89.55 13.09
CA GLU A 225 -64.46 -90.55 12.22
C GLU A 225 -63.77 -91.93 12.31
N ILE A 226 -62.43 -91.95 12.31
CA ILE A 226 -61.64 -93.18 12.45
C ILE A 226 -61.88 -93.81 13.83
N LEU A 227 -61.84 -93.04 14.91
CA LEU A 227 -62.08 -93.53 16.27
C LEU A 227 -63.50 -94.09 16.43
N ASP A 228 -64.50 -93.43 15.85
CA ASP A 228 -65.89 -93.90 15.85
C ASP A 228 -66.02 -95.19 15.03
N SER A 229 -65.32 -95.30 13.89
CA SER A 229 -65.25 -96.53 13.09
C SER A 229 -64.56 -97.68 13.83
N ILE A 230 -63.46 -97.42 14.53
CA ILE A 230 -62.76 -98.40 15.38
C ILE A 230 -63.66 -98.86 16.53
N ARG A 231 -64.34 -97.93 17.22
CA ARG A 231 -65.30 -98.26 18.28
C ARG A 231 -66.46 -99.10 17.76
N TYR A 232 -66.98 -98.76 16.59
CA TYR A 232 -68.05 -99.50 15.94
C TYR A 232 -67.61 -100.92 15.55
N ALA A 233 -66.46 -101.06 14.90
CA ALA A 233 -65.88 -102.36 14.57
C ALA A 233 -65.62 -103.20 15.83
N ASN A 234 -65.12 -102.58 16.91
CA ASN A 234 -64.92 -103.25 18.21
C ASN A 234 -66.25 -103.69 18.82
N ARG A 235 -67.30 -102.86 18.75
CA ARG A 235 -68.65 -103.23 19.21
C ARG A 235 -69.23 -104.41 18.42
N ILE A 236 -69.01 -104.46 17.09
CA ILE A 236 -69.35 -105.63 16.27
C ILE A 236 -68.53 -106.84 16.70
N GLN A 237 -67.21 -106.70 16.83
CA GLN A 237 -66.32 -107.79 17.25
C GLN A 237 -66.75 -108.36 18.61
N GLN A 238 -67.04 -107.53 19.60
CA GLN A 238 -67.53 -107.95 20.91
C GLN A 238 -68.90 -108.63 20.85
N ALA A 239 -69.79 -108.22 19.94
CA ALA A 239 -71.09 -108.86 19.75
C ALA A 239 -70.98 -110.23 19.05
N LEU A 240 -69.97 -110.42 18.19
CA LEU A 240 -69.67 -111.72 17.55
C LEU A 240 -68.79 -112.63 18.42
N MET A 241 -68.00 -112.07 19.34
CA MET A 241 -67.18 -112.85 20.26
C MET A 241 -68.06 -113.58 21.27
N PRO A 242 -67.85 -114.89 21.51
CA PRO A 242 -68.52 -115.59 22.59
C PRO A 242 -68.18 -114.91 23.92
N SER A 243 -69.19 -114.69 24.77
CA SER A 243 -68.99 -114.07 26.08
C SER A 243 -67.89 -114.80 26.88
N ASP A 244 -67.14 -114.10 27.72
CA ASP A 244 -66.05 -114.71 28.52
C ASP A 244 -66.54 -115.96 29.28
N LYS A 245 -67.81 -115.97 29.71
CA LYS A 245 -68.50 -117.11 30.33
C LYS A 245 -68.72 -118.30 29.37
N ASN A 246 -68.97 -118.04 28.09
CA ASN A 246 -69.05 -119.06 27.04
C ASN A 246 -67.66 -119.56 26.64
N ILE A 247 -66.64 -118.70 26.63
CA ILE A 247 -65.24 -119.09 26.41
C ILE A 247 -64.77 -119.98 27.57
N GLU A 248 -65.04 -119.63 28.83
CA GLU A 248 -64.75 -120.47 30.00
C GLU A 248 -65.46 -121.82 29.95
N LYS A 249 -66.73 -121.86 29.51
CA LYS A 249 -67.44 -123.13 29.28
C LYS A 249 -66.79 -123.96 28.17
N LEU A 250 -66.39 -123.35 27.06
CA LEU A 250 -65.69 -124.05 25.97
C LEU A 250 -64.31 -124.54 26.40
N LEU A 251 -63.55 -123.74 27.15
CA LEU A 251 -62.25 -124.12 27.72
C LEU A 251 -62.39 -125.22 28.79
N CYS A 252 -63.43 -125.17 29.62
CA CYS A 252 -63.74 -126.21 30.61
C CYS A 252 -64.18 -127.50 29.91
N ALA A 253 -65.00 -127.41 28.85
CA ALA A 253 -65.39 -128.55 28.03
C ALA A 253 -64.21 -129.18 27.29
N LEU A 254 -63.24 -128.38 26.81
CA LEU A 254 -61.99 -128.89 26.22
C LEU A 254 -61.10 -129.56 27.29
N LYS A 255 -60.94 -128.96 28.47
CA LYS A 255 -60.21 -129.60 29.60
C LYS A 255 -60.87 -130.91 30.06
N GLN A 256 -62.20 -131.00 30.03
CA GLN A 256 -62.94 -132.23 30.37
C GLN A 256 -62.84 -133.30 29.27
N ARG A 257 -62.71 -132.88 28.01
CA ARG A 257 -62.44 -133.79 26.87
C ARG A 257 -61.02 -134.34 26.89
N ASP A 258 -60.04 -133.55 27.34
CA ASP A 258 -58.64 -134.00 27.48
C ASP A 258 -58.42 -134.83 28.77
N ALA A 259 -59.34 -134.75 29.75
CA ALA A 259 -59.30 -135.53 31.00
C ALA A 259 -60.07 -136.87 30.92
N ILE A 260 -60.74 -137.17 29.81
CA ILE A 260 -61.45 -138.44 29.57
C ILE A 260 -61.03 -138.97 28.20
N GLY A 261 -59.95 -139.73 28.19
CA GLY A 261 -59.61 -140.64 27.12
C GLY A 261 -58.56 -141.64 27.60
N PRO A 262 -58.67 -142.94 27.24
CA PRO A 262 -59.85 -143.69 26.78
C PRO A 262 -60.78 -144.17 27.91
#